data_AF-A0A318JHB5-F1
#
_entry.id   AF-A0A318JHB5-F1
#
_cell.length_a   1.000
_cell.length_b   1.000
_cell.length_c   1.000
_cell.angle_alpha   90.00
_cell.angle_beta   90.00
_cell.angle_gamma   90.00
#
_symmetry.space_group_name_H-M   'P 1'
#
loop_
_entity.id
_entity.type
_entity.pdbx_description
1 polymer ?
#
loop_
_entity_poly.entity_id
_entity_poly.type
_entity_poly.pdbx_seq_one_letter_code
_entity_poly.pdbx_strand_id
1 'polypeptide(L)'
;MTIKQILVSTFSFPTEYRCTSCQTAFRAPFREAYYYLGSAAMGQQVEDSQLLKIPLRPAWCKDCAGLCAAEDILPLRDFENAYGAARAGKEIEYPVWSEYMDAQFVASEVGHYLRWRMTRRHAPRVLCCGGTNFQYLDVEQPLIKHAECEFGFIQGWYRIGGYNGPGPGVRSAANIRLYDSEGGLIGQLTWRSKEINGWDTEKLSYPTPIED
;
A
#
# COMPACT_ATOMS: atom_id res chain seq x y z
N MET A 1 -14.85 4.34 -25.07
CA MET A 1 -14.21 3.27 -24.28
C MET A 1 -14.49 3.61 -22.83
N THR A 2 -15.58 3.09 -22.29
CA THR A 2 -16.03 3.39 -20.94
C THR A 2 -15.03 2.74 -20.00
N ILE A 3 -14.19 3.55 -19.35
CA ILE A 3 -13.49 3.13 -18.14
C ILE A 3 -14.62 2.62 -17.26
N LYS A 4 -14.74 1.29 -17.13
CA LYS A 4 -15.63 0.70 -16.13
C LYS A 4 -15.31 1.46 -14.87
N GLN A 5 -16.33 2.05 -14.25
CA GLN A 5 -16.31 2.40 -12.85
C GLN A 5 -15.85 1.13 -12.12
N ILE A 6 -14.54 0.97 -11.98
CA ILE A 6 -14.00 0.37 -10.78
C ILE A 6 -14.59 1.31 -9.75
N LEU A 7 -15.57 0.82 -9.00
CA LEU A 7 -16.08 1.48 -7.81
C LEU A 7 -14.89 1.54 -6.84
N VAL A 8 -13.91 2.38 -7.15
CA VAL A 8 -12.85 2.80 -6.24
C VAL A 8 -13.56 3.79 -5.34
N SER A 9 -14.32 3.26 -4.37
CA SER A 9 -14.70 4.05 -3.22
C SER A 9 -13.38 4.45 -2.55
N THR A 10 -12.91 5.64 -2.91
CA THR A 10 -11.97 6.48 -2.16
C THR A 10 -10.98 5.68 -1.32
N PHE A 11 -9.80 5.43 -1.91
CA PHE A 11 -8.54 4.87 -1.39
C PHE A 11 -8.21 5.17 0.10
N SER A 12 -9.06 4.75 1.01
CA SER A 12 -8.86 4.83 2.45
C SER A 12 -8.82 3.41 2.93
N PHE A 13 -7.61 2.92 3.21
CA PHE A 13 -7.42 1.64 3.86
C PHE A 13 -8.17 1.69 5.20
N PRO A 14 -9.18 0.83 5.44
CA PRO A 14 -10.00 0.92 6.66
C PRO A 14 -9.14 0.91 7.92
N THR A 15 -9.62 1.57 8.98
CA THR A 15 -8.87 1.62 10.24
C THR A 15 -8.75 0.23 10.85
N GLU A 16 -9.82 -0.54 10.73
CA GLU A 16 -9.87 -1.96 11.09
C GLU A 16 -10.98 -2.63 10.28
N TYR A 17 -11.00 -3.95 10.32
CA TYR A 17 -12.10 -4.75 9.84
C TYR A 17 -12.82 -5.40 11.01
N ARG A 18 -14.12 -5.63 10.91
CA ARG A 18 -14.90 -6.28 11.96
C ARG A 18 -15.78 -7.37 11.39
N CYS A 19 -15.95 -8.45 12.15
CA CYS A 19 -17.00 -9.42 11.87
C CYS A 19 -18.37 -8.77 12.12
N THR A 20 -19.28 -8.83 11.16
CA THR A 20 -20.63 -8.27 11.28
C THR A 20 -21.49 -8.92 12.35
N SER A 21 -21.19 -10.16 12.75
CA SER A 21 -21.94 -10.91 13.76
C SER A 21 -21.36 -10.74 15.16
N CYS A 22 -20.11 -11.16 15.41
CA CYS A 22 -19.51 -11.16 16.75
C CYS A 22 -18.68 -9.91 17.08
N GLN A 23 -18.52 -8.98 16.13
CA GLN A 23 -17.74 -7.74 16.30
C GLN A 23 -16.23 -7.93 16.56
N THR A 24 -15.69 -9.14 16.41
CA THR A 24 -14.24 -9.39 16.44
C THR A 24 -13.52 -8.47 15.46
N ALA A 25 -12.51 -7.75 15.94
CA ALA A 25 -11.75 -6.79 15.17
C ALA A 25 -10.46 -7.40 14.61
N PHE A 26 -10.20 -7.12 13.33
CA PHE A 26 -8.99 -7.50 12.61
C PHE A 26 -8.26 -6.24 12.17
N ARG A 27 -6.96 -6.17 12.44
CA ARG A 27 -6.15 -4.99 12.11
C ARG A 27 -4.98 -5.39 11.25
N ALA A 28 -4.77 -4.64 10.16
CA ALA A 28 -3.56 -4.77 9.40
C ALA A 28 -2.38 -4.24 10.26
N PRO A 29 -1.23 -4.93 10.27
CA PRO A 29 -0.07 -4.50 11.05
C PRO A 29 0.49 -3.15 10.60
N PHE A 30 0.22 -2.76 9.36
CA PHE A 30 0.58 -1.47 8.76
C PHE A 30 -0.44 -1.16 7.64
N ARG A 31 -0.52 0.12 7.27
CA ARG A 31 -1.46 0.63 6.24
C ARG A 31 -0.75 1.44 5.15
N GLU A 32 0.56 1.56 5.26
CA GLU A 32 1.42 2.28 4.33
C GLU A 32 2.76 1.54 4.20
N ALA A 33 3.38 1.68 3.03
CA ALA A 33 4.65 1.09 2.67
C ALA A 33 5.23 1.83 1.46
N TYR A 34 6.54 1.71 1.27
CA TYR A 34 7.25 2.30 0.13
C TYR A 34 8.15 1.28 -0.56
N TYR A 35 8.25 1.40 -1.88
CA TYR A 35 9.38 0.87 -2.63
C TYR A 35 10.58 1.81 -2.47
N TYR A 36 11.75 1.23 -2.28
CA TYR A 36 13.03 1.92 -2.33
C TYR A 36 13.62 1.78 -3.73
N LEU A 37 13.81 2.92 -4.40
CA LEU A 37 14.36 3.01 -5.76
C LEU A 37 15.80 3.53 -5.79
N GLY A 38 16.39 3.80 -4.62
CA GLY A 38 17.77 4.25 -4.49
C GLY A 38 18.78 3.10 -4.47
N SER A 39 20.04 3.44 -4.17
CA SER A 39 21.17 2.51 -4.14
C SER A 39 21.89 2.45 -2.79
N ALA A 40 21.48 3.27 -1.81
CA ALA A 40 22.06 3.27 -0.47
C ALA A 40 21.72 1.97 0.27
N ALA A 41 22.61 1.57 1.18
CA ALA A 41 22.37 0.41 2.02
C ALA A 41 21.37 0.75 3.12
N MET A 42 20.53 -0.22 3.50
CA MET A 42 19.65 -0.08 4.67
C MET A 42 20.48 0.11 5.95
N GLY A 43 20.02 0.98 6.85
CA GLY A 43 20.82 1.49 7.97
C GLY A 43 21.42 2.88 7.71
N GLN A 44 21.26 3.41 6.50
CA GLN A 44 21.63 4.78 6.13
C GLN A 44 20.38 5.66 5.99
N GLN A 45 20.63 6.95 5.84
CA GLN A 45 19.60 7.92 5.48
C GLN A 45 19.19 7.79 4.02
N VAL A 46 17.90 7.93 3.76
CA VAL A 46 17.31 7.91 2.41
C VAL A 46 16.46 9.15 2.19
N GLU A 47 16.54 9.75 1.00
CA GLU A 47 15.75 10.92 0.65
C GLU A 47 14.33 10.51 0.20
N ASP A 48 13.34 11.39 0.41
CA ASP A 48 11.97 11.18 -0.09
C ASP A 48 11.94 10.95 -1.62
N SER A 49 12.90 11.52 -2.36
CA SER A 49 13.06 11.37 -3.81
C SER A 49 13.36 9.93 -4.26
N GLN A 50 13.86 9.09 -3.34
CA GLN A 50 14.22 7.69 -3.58
C GLN A 50 13.08 6.72 -3.21
N LEU A 51 11.96 7.25 -2.70
CA LEU A 51 10.84 6.47 -2.21
C LEU A 51 9.66 6.59 -3.19
N LEU A 52 9.05 5.45 -3.48
CA LEU A 52 7.80 5.39 -4.23
C LEU A 52 6.74 4.72 -3.35
N LYS A 53 5.66 5.43 -3.05
CA LYS A 53 4.57 4.88 -2.24
C LYS A 53 3.97 3.65 -2.94
N ILE A 54 3.75 2.57 -2.20
CA ILE A 54 3.12 1.38 -2.76
C ILE A 54 1.61 1.64 -2.84
N PRO A 55 0.95 1.44 -4.00
CA PRO A 55 -0.51 1.38 -4.05
C PRO A 55 -0.95 0.12 -3.31
N LEU A 56 -1.73 0.28 -2.25
CA LEU A 56 -2.12 -0.83 -1.36
C LEU A 56 -3.61 -1.04 -1.37
N ARG A 57 -4.00 -2.31 -1.31
CA ARG A 57 -5.37 -2.73 -1.04
C ARG A 57 -5.41 -3.69 0.14
N PRO A 58 -6.50 -3.66 0.92
CA PRO A 58 -6.70 -4.58 2.02
C PRO A 58 -6.94 -5.99 1.47
N ALA A 59 -6.25 -6.97 2.05
CA ALA A 59 -6.32 -8.36 1.63
C ALA A 59 -6.27 -9.30 2.83
N TRP A 60 -6.85 -10.48 2.66
CA TRP A 60 -6.65 -11.61 3.55
C TRP A 60 -5.55 -12.51 2.98
N CYS A 61 -4.44 -12.61 3.71
CA CYS A 61 -3.38 -13.55 3.38
C CYS A 61 -3.82 -14.95 3.82
N LYS A 62 -3.86 -15.89 2.88
CA LYS A 62 -4.28 -17.27 3.17
C LYS A 62 -3.19 -18.07 3.89
N ASP A 63 -1.92 -17.74 3.65
CA ASP A 63 -0.79 -18.40 4.29
C ASP A 63 -0.62 -17.95 5.75
N CYS A 64 -0.80 -16.66 6.02
CA CYS A 64 -0.77 -16.11 7.39
C CYS A 64 -2.13 -16.17 8.11
N ALA A 65 -3.19 -16.61 7.42
CA ALA A 65 -4.57 -16.65 7.90
C ALA A 65 -5.02 -15.33 8.58
N GLY A 66 -4.74 -14.18 7.95
CA GLY A 66 -5.00 -12.89 8.57
C GLY A 66 -5.05 -11.69 7.62
N LEU A 67 -5.54 -10.57 8.15
CA LEU A 67 -5.64 -9.29 7.45
C LEU A 67 -4.26 -8.67 7.21
N CYS A 68 -3.98 -8.28 5.97
CA CYS A 68 -2.79 -7.55 5.58
C CYS A 68 -3.08 -6.53 4.46
N ALA A 69 -2.08 -5.72 4.13
CA ALA A 69 -2.03 -4.98 2.87
C ALA A 69 -1.40 -5.85 1.78
N ALA A 70 -1.96 -5.79 0.57
CA ALA A 70 -1.36 -6.35 -0.64
C ALA A 70 -1.09 -5.23 -1.65
N GLU A 71 -0.08 -5.44 -2.50
CA GLU A 71 0.22 -4.53 -3.60
C GLU A 71 -0.97 -4.48 -4.58
N ASP A 72 -1.46 -3.30 -4.92
CA ASP A 72 -2.47 -3.10 -5.94
C ASP A 72 -1.80 -2.68 -7.26
N ILE A 73 -1.39 -3.67 -8.04
CA ILE A 73 -0.66 -3.45 -9.29
C ILE A 73 -1.54 -3.78 -10.48
N LEU A 74 -1.98 -2.75 -11.20
CA LEU A 74 -2.70 -2.93 -12.46
C LEU A 74 -1.78 -3.37 -13.62
N PRO A 75 -2.35 -3.90 -14.72
CA PRO A 75 -1.64 -4.11 -15.98
C PRO A 75 -0.87 -2.86 -16.45
N LEU A 76 0.28 -3.05 -17.10
CA LEU A 76 1.12 -1.94 -17.61
C LEU A 76 0.33 -0.95 -18.46
N ARG A 77 -0.59 -1.45 -19.30
CA ARG A 77 -1.43 -0.63 -20.17
C ARG A 77 -2.30 0.39 -19.41
N ASP A 78 -2.72 0.06 -18.18
CA ASP A 78 -3.51 1.00 -17.37
C ASP A 78 -2.64 2.16 -16.86
N PHE A 79 -1.37 1.92 -16.55
CA PHE A 79 -0.41 2.98 -16.22
C PHE A 79 -0.09 3.86 -17.44
N GLU A 80 0.05 3.27 -18.63
CA GLU A 80 0.25 4.03 -19.88
C GLU A 80 -0.94 4.94 -20.17
N ASN A 81 -2.16 4.41 -20.01
CA ASN A 81 -3.41 5.17 -20.19
C ASN A 81 -3.52 6.30 -19.16
N ALA A 82 -3.24 6.01 -17.88
CA ALA A 82 -3.25 7.01 -16.81
C ALA A 82 -2.23 8.13 -17.07
N TYR A 83 -1.02 7.78 -17.51
CA TYR A 83 0.01 8.76 -17.86
C TYR A 83 -0.42 9.64 -19.06
N GLY A 84 -1.02 9.03 -20.09
CA GLY A 84 -1.57 9.77 -21.22
C GLY A 84 -2.70 10.74 -20.81
N ALA A 85 -3.59 10.30 -19.91
CA ALA A 85 -4.65 11.14 -19.36
C ALA A 85 -4.10 12.31 -18.54
N ALA A 86 -3.14 12.04 -17.64
CA ALA A 86 -2.48 13.06 -16.82
C ALA A 86 -1.79 14.13 -17.67
N ARG A 87 -1.06 13.73 -18.72
CA ARG A 87 -0.44 14.67 -19.67
C ARG A 87 -1.44 15.52 -20.45
N ALA A 88 -2.67 15.04 -20.61
CA ALA A 88 -3.76 15.78 -21.23
C ALA A 88 -4.54 16.66 -20.22
N GLY A 89 -4.08 16.76 -18.96
CA GLY A 89 -4.76 17.51 -17.91
C GLY A 89 -6.09 16.90 -17.47
N LYS A 90 -6.30 15.60 -17.73
CA LYS A 90 -7.50 14.88 -17.29
C LYS A 90 -7.30 14.34 -15.88
N GLU A 91 -8.37 14.33 -15.12
CA GLU A 91 -8.43 13.69 -13.83
C GLU A 91 -8.29 12.16 -13.97
N ILE A 92 -7.58 11.57 -13.01
CA ILE A 92 -7.34 10.14 -12.87
C ILE A 92 -7.52 9.73 -11.40
N GLU A 93 -7.91 8.47 -11.19
CA GLU A 93 -8.12 7.91 -9.84
C GLU A 93 -7.00 6.94 -9.41
N TYR A 94 -6.16 6.51 -10.36
CA TYR A 94 -5.09 5.54 -10.15
C TYR A 94 -3.87 5.86 -11.03
N PRO A 95 -2.63 5.64 -10.56
CA PRO A 95 -2.23 5.19 -9.21
C PRO A 95 -2.28 6.31 -8.15
N VAL A 96 -2.58 7.53 -8.58
CA VAL A 96 -2.74 8.70 -7.73
C VAL A 96 -4.13 9.28 -8.00
N TRP A 97 -4.87 9.60 -6.94
CA TRP A 97 -6.13 10.32 -7.06
C TRP A 97 -5.82 11.80 -7.28
N SER A 98 -6.05 12.28 -8.50
CA SER A 98 -5.59 13.61 -8.94
C SER A 98 -6.59 14.74 -8.71
N GLU A 99 -7.74 14.45 -8.11
CA GLU A 99 -8.74 15.47 -7.81
C GLU A 99 -8.07 16.58 -6.97
N TYR A 100 -8.17 17.83 -7.43
CA TYR A 100 -7.53 19.01 -6.81
C TYR A 100 -5.99 19.11 -6.91
N MET A 101 -5.33 18.24 -7.67
CA MET A 101 -3.87 18.30 -7.86
C MET A 101 -3.49 19.07 -9.13
N ASP A 102 -2.31 19.70 -9.12
CA ASP A 102 -1.75 20.35 -10.31
C ASP A 102 -1.41 19.32 -11.40
N ALA A 103 -1.77 19.62 -12.66
CA ALA A 103 -1.61 18.67 -13.77
C ALA A 103 -0.14 18.31 -14.05
N GLN A 104 0.79 19.25 -13.90
CA GLN A 104 2.22 18.99 -14.09
C GLN A 104 2.74 18.07 -12.98
N PHE A 105 2.33 18.31 -11.74
CA PHE A 105 2.65 17.44 -10.62
C PHE A 105 2.10 16.01 -10.83
N VAL A 106 0.83 15.88 -11.20
CA VAL A 106 0.20 14.57 -11.45
C VAL A 106 0.92 13.81 -12.57
N ALA A 107 1.24 14.48 -13.69
CA ALA A 107 1.98 13.85 -14.78
C ALA A 107 3.37 13.37 -14.34
N SER A 108 4.06 14.15 -13.48
CA SER A 108 5.34 13.73 -12.91
C SER A 108 5.19 12.47 -12.05
N GLU A 109 4.25 12.48 -11.09
CA GLU A 109 4.00 11.37 -10.16
C GLU A 109 3.61 10.09 -10.89
N VAL A 110 2.65 10.16 -11.82
CA VAL A 110 2.23 9.00 -12.62
C VAL A 110 3.38 8.49 -13.49
N GLY A 111 4.25 9.38 -13.97
CA GLY A 111 5.47 9.01 -14.68
C GLY A 111 6.44 8.17 -13.83
N HIS A 112 6.51 8.40 -12.52
CA HIS A 112 7.33 7.60 -11.59
C HIS A 112 6.78 6.18 -11.49
N TYR A 113 5.46 6.05 -11.31
CA TYR A 113 4.79 4.76 -11.28
C TYR A 113 4.92 3.99 -12.60
N LEU A 114 4.77 4.67 -13.75
CA LEU A 114 4.92 4.03 -15.06
C LEU A 114 6.34 3.46 -15.22
N ARG A 115 7.39 4.24 -14.90
CA ARG A 115 8.78 3.76 -14.98
C ARG A 115 9.02 2.55 -14.07
N TRP A 116 8.56 2.60 -12.83
CA TRP A 116 8.61 1.46 -11.92
C TRP A 116 7.89 0.24 -12.53
N ARG A 117 6.66 0.42 -13.00
CA ARG A 117 5.84 -0.66 -13.55
C ARG A 117 6.45 -1.32 -14.78
N MET A 118 7.15 -0.56 -15.63
CA MET A 118 7.87 -1.09 -16.80
C MET A 118 9.04 -2.00 -16.42
N THR A 119 9.65 -1.79 -15.24
CA THR A 119 10.76 -2.63 -14.75
C THR A 119 10.29 -3.84 -13.95
N ARG A 120 9.15 -3.71 -13.24
CA ARG A 120 8.57 -4.71 -12.36
C ARG A 120 8.21 -6.01 -13.09
N ARG A 121 8.69 -7.14 -12.57
CA ARG A 121 8.46 -8.46 -13.18
C ARG A 121 7.52 -9.37 -12.41
N HIS A 122 7.52 -9.34 -11.08
CA HIS A 122 6.66 -10.26 -10.32
C HIS A 122 5.22 -9.74 -10.17
N ALA A 123 4.35 -10.72 -9.93
CA ALA A 123 2.96 -10.48 -9.57
C ALA A 123 2.85 -9.77 -8.21
N PRO A 124 1.69 -9.13 -7.95
CA PRO A 124 1.35 -8.58 -6.64
C PRO A 124 1.59 -9.55 -5.49
N ARG A 125 2.08 -9.02 -4.36
CA ARG A 125 2.34 -9.77 -3.13
C ARG A 125 1.58 -9.20 -1.94
N VAL A 126 1.28 -10.03 -0.95
CA VAL A 126 0.94 -9.57 0.39
C VAL A 126 2.20 -9.11 1.13
N LEU A 127 2.06 -8.00 1.84
CA LEU A 127 3.19 -7.36 2.48
C LEU A 127 3.53 -7.96 3.85
N CYS A 128 2.72 -8.86 4.43
CA CYS A 128 3.02 -9.53 5.70
C CYS A 128 4.14 -10.56 5.57
N CYS A 129 4.10 -11.36 4.51
CA CYS A 129 5.00 -12.49 4.27
C CYS A 129 5.63 -12.54 2.87
N GLY A 130 5.24 -11.65 1.95
CA GLY A 130 5.72 -11.66 0.57
C GLY A 130 5.04 -12.71 -0.33
N GLY A 131 4.07 -13.46 0.19
CA GLY A 131 3.32 -14.47 -0.55
C GLY A 131 2.38 -13.88 -1.61
N THR A 132 1.96 -14.72 -2.55
CA THR A 132 0.99 -14.35 -3.60
C THR A 132 -0.39 -14.99 -3.38
N ASN A 133 -0.55 -15.77 -2.31
CA ASN A 133 -1.78 -16.48 -1.99
C ASN A 133 -2.67 -15.64 -1.06
N PHE A 134 -3.45 -14.74 -1.66
CA PHE A 134 -4.31 -13.83 -0.91
C PHE A 134 -5.61 -13.55 -1.65
N GLN A 135 -6.52 -12.85 -0.98
CA GLN A 135 -7.78 -12.38 -1.54
C GLN A 135 -8.03 -10.93 -1.09
N TYR A 136 -8.34 -10.03 -2.02
CA TYR A 136 -8.74 -8.67 -1.69
C TYR A 136 -10.06 -8.64 -0.91
N LEU A 137 -10.19 -7.69 0.01
CA LEU A 137 -11.36 -7.55 0.89
C LEU A 137 -12.34 -6.47 0.44
N ASP A 138 -11.91 -5.56 -0.42
CA ASP A 138 -12.68 -4.46 -1.01
C ASP A 138 -13.26 -4.88 -2.37
N VAL A 139 -13.84 -6.09 -2.43
CA VAL A 139 -14.53 -6.63 -3.61
C VAL A 139 -16.01 -6.85 -3.29
N GLU A 140 -16.89 -6.71 -4.28
CA GLU A 140 -18.33 -6.95 -4.09
C GLU A 140 -18.62 -8.37 -3.60
N GLN A 141 -17.93 -9.36 -4.17
CA GLN A 141 -17.94 -10.78 -3.79
C GLN A 141 -16.63 -11.46 -4.25
N PRO A 142 -16.18 -12.55 -3.60
CA PRO A 142 -16.78 -13.17 -2.41
C PRO A 142 -16.38 -12.46 -1.11
N LEU A 143 -17.35 -12.28 -0.20
CA LEU A 143 -17.06 -11.80 1.15
C LEU A 143 -16.35 -12.87 1.98
N ILE A 144 -15.39 -12.47 2.81
CA ILE A 144 -14.71 -13.42 3.69
C ILE A 144 -15.56 -13.68 4.93
N LYS A 145 -16.01 -14.93 5.08
CA LYS A 145 -16.72 -15.43 6.25
C LYS A 145 -15.77 -15.49 7.45
N HIS A 146 -16.22 -15.02 8.61
CA HIS A 146 -15.51 -15.23 9.86
C HIS A 146 -15.70 -16.69 10.30
N ALA A 147 -14.60 -17.42 10.48
CA ALA A 147 -14.63 -18.86 10.73
C ALA A 147 -15.49 -19.26 11.95
N GLU A 148 -15.49 -18.42 12.99
CA GLU A 148 -16.23 -18.67 14.24
C GLU A 148 -17.72 -18.28 14.18
N CYS A 149 -18.20 -17.73 13.06
CA CYS A 149 -19.59 -17.28 12.93
C CYS A 149 -20.32 -18.03 11.82
N GLU A 150 -21.59 -18.34 12.03
CA GLU A 150 -22.42 -19.02 11.02
C GLU A 150 -22.70 -18.10 9.81
N PHE A 151 -23.00 -16.83 10.07
CA PHE A 151 -23.39 -15.81 9.07
C PHE A 151 -22.52 -14.54 9.09
N GLY A 152 -21.49 -14.49 9.93
CA GLY A 152 -20.63 -13.31 10.07
C GLY A 152 -19.64 -13.19 8.92
N PHE A 153 -19.51 -12.00 8.34
CA PHE A 153 -18.48 -11.68 7.34
C PHE A 153 -17.63 -10.48 7.79
N ILE A 154 -16.42 -10.40 7.27
CA ILE A 154 -15.42 -9.40 7.63
C ILE A 154 -15.67 -8.15 6.76
N GLN A 155 -15.95 -7.00 7.40
CA GLN A 155 -16.24 -5.72 6.73
C GLN A 155 -15.35 -4.59 7.24
N GLY A 156 -14.97 -3.66 6.35
CA GLY A 156 -14.17 -2.50 6.70
C GLY A 156 -14.91 -1.52 7.61
N TRP A 157 -14.21 -1.01 8.62
CA TRP A 157 -14.69 -0.01 9.56
C TRP A 157 -13.76 1.21 9.59
N TYR A 158 -14.36 2.39 9.50
CA TYR A 158 -13.62 3.65 9.48
C TYR A 158 -13.78 4.37 10.81
N ARG A 159 -12.66 4.75 11.43
CA ARG A 159 -12.66 5.62 12.59
C ARG A 159 -11.93 6.90 12.25
N ILE A 160 -12.67 8.00 12.13
CA ILE A 160 -12.10 9.33 11.97
C ILE A 160 -11.69 9.80 13.38
N GLY A 161 -10.39 9.87 13.63
CA GLY A 161 -9.83 10.42 14.86
C GLY A 161 -9.74 11.94 14.79
N GLY A 162 -9.92 12.64 15.92
CA GLY A 162 -9.80 14.10 15.99
C GLY A 162 -8.38 14.63 16.22
N TYR A 163 -7.36 13.75 16.21
CA TYR A 163 -5.99 14.13 16.55
C TYR A 163 -5.16 14.44 15.29
N ASN A 164 -4.78 15.71 15.13
CA ASN A 164 -3.88 16.19 14.08
C ASN A 164 -2.46 16.43 14.64
N GLY A 165 -1.87 15.38 15.23
CA GLY A 165 -0.50 15.46 15.72
C GLY A 165 0.54 15.56 14.61
N PRO A 166 1.81 15.80 14.96
CA PRO A 166 2.89 15.72 13.98
C PRO A 166 2.92 14.32 13.35
N GLY A 167 3.25 14.27 12.06
CA GLY A 167 3.25 13.06 11.25
C GLY A 167 4.22 11.97 11.73
N PRO A 168 4.19 10.80 11.08
CA PRO A 168 5.06 9.67 11.44
C PRO A 168 6.54 10.05 11.42
N GLY A 169 7.32 9.46 12.33
CA GLY A 169 8.77 9.67 12.42
C GLY A 169 9.21 10.96 13.11
N VAL A 170 8.29 11.80 13.63
CA VAL A 170 8.64 13.07 14.29
C VAL A 170 8.76 12.94 15.81
N ARG A 171 7.83 12.25 16.46
CA ARG A 171 7.83 12.05 17.93
C ARG A 171 8.07 10.59 18.35
N SER A 172 7.92 9.68 17.41
CA SER A 172 8.14 8.24 17.57
C SER A 172 8.58 7.66 16.23
N ALA A 173 9.27 6.53 16.26
CA ALA A 173 9.59 5.78 15.05
C ALA A 173 8.32 5.48 14.25
N ALA A 174 8.39 5.69 12.94
CA ALA A 174 7.30 5.49 11.99
C ALA A 174 7.03 3.99 11.74
N ASN A 175 8.08 3.17 11.72
CA ASN A 175 8.03 1.73 11.45
C ASN A 175 7.30 1.41 10.12
N ILE A 176 7.50 2.26 9.11
CA ILE A 176 6.89 2.10 7.79
C ILE A 176 7.77 1.16 6.97
N ARG A 177 7.19 0.08 6.45
CA ARG A 177 7.97 -0.94 5.74
C ARG A 177 8.53 -0.44 4.41
N LEU A 178 9.76 -0.86 4.12
CA LEU A 178 10.47 -0.63 2.87
C LEU A 178 10.67 -1.93 2.10
N TYR A 179 10.34 -1.87 0.82
CA TYR A 179 10.50 -2.97 -0.12
C TYR A 179 11.45 -2.59 -1.23
N ASP A 180 12.16 -3.55 -1.81
CA ASP A 180 12.81 -3.35 -3.09
C ASP A 180 11.78 -3.12 -4.21
N SER A 181 12.23 -2.71 -5.39
CA SER A 181 11.35 -2.46 -6.55
C SER A 181 10.52 -3.67 -7.00
N GLU A 182 10.86 -4.87 -6.53
CA GLU A 182 10.22 -6.14 -6.85
C GLU A 182 9.38 -6.70 -5.68
N GLY A 183 9.14 -5.91 -4.62
CA GLY A 183 8.28 -6.27 -3.50
C GLY A 183 8.93 -7.20 -2.47
N GLY A 184 10.26 -7.29 -2.42
CA GLY A 184 11.01 -7.95 -1.35
C GLY A 184 11.21 -7.02 -0.15
N LEU A 185 10.91 -7.47 1.08
CA LEU A 185 11.11 -6.67 2.29
C LEU A 185 12.61 -6.48 2.56
N ILE A 186 13.05 -5.22 2.62
CA ILE A 186 14.46 -4.85 2.83
C ILE A 186 14.69 -4.06 4.12
N GLY A 187 13.67 -3.36 4.62
CA GLY A 187 13.85 -2.42 5.71
C GLY A 187 12.58 -1.78 6.24
N GLN A 188 12.78 -0.73 7.03
CA GLN A 188 11.73 0.18 7.48
C GLN A 188 12.25 1.61 7.63
N LEU A 189 11.37 2.58 7.40
CA LEU A 189 11.57 3.99 7.74
C LEU A 189 11.29 4.17 9.23
N THR A 190 12.21 4.84 9.93
CA THR A 190 12.12 5.04 11.38
C THR A 190 11.86 6.50 11.71
N TRP A 191 12.86 7.37 11.59
CA TRP A 191 12.79 8.78 11.97
C TRP A 191 12.85 9.67 10.76
N ARG A 192 12.10 10.78 10.80
CA ARG A 192 12.10 11.75 9.70
C ARG A 192 13.19 12.78 9.91
N SER A 193 14.09 12.91 8.94
CA SER A 193 15.15 13.92 8.95
C SER A 193 14.75 15.11 8.08
N LYS A 194 14.71 16.30 8.69
CA LYS A 194 14.43 17.55 7.98
C LYS A 194 15.61 18.04 7.15
N GLU A 195 16.84 17.72 7.56
CA GLU A 195 18.07 18.22 6.92
C GLU A 195 18.20 17.74 5.48
N ILE A 196 17.81 16.49 5.24
CA ILE A 196 17.89 15.85 3.92
C ILE A 196 16.52 15.68 3.26
N ASN A 197 15.45 16.16 3.89
CA ASN A 197 14.07 15.85 3.50
C ASN A 197 13.86 14.35 3.23
N GLY A 198 14.07 13.54 4.28
CA GLY A 198 14.15 12.09 4.15
C GLY A 198 13.98 11.35 5.47
N TRP A 199 14.54 10.16 5.54
CA TRP A 199 14.31 9.20 6.62
C TRP A 199 15.58 8.46 7.03
N ASP A 200 15.70 8.18 8.32
CA ASP A 200 16.59 7.13 8.81
C ASP A 200 15.96 5.75 8.52
N THR A 201 16.77 4.79 8.09
CA THR A 201 16.31 3.43 7.78
C THR A 201 16.91 2.39 8.72
N GLU A 202 16.17 1.31 8.94
CA GLU A 202 16.65 0.13 9.63
C GLU A 202 16.42 -1.10 8.75
N LYS A 203 17.36 -2.05 8.78
CA LYS A 203 17.21 -3.32 8.04
C LYS A 203 16.13 -4.17 8.67
N LEU A 204 15.27 -4.75 7.83
CA LEU A 204 14.18 -5.61 8.22
C LEU A 204 14.02 -6.71 7.18
N SER A 205 13.66 -7.90 7.63
CA SER A 205 13.41 -9.07 6.78
C SER A 205 12.15 -9.78 7.24
N TYR A 206 11.54 -10.57 6.36
CA TYR A 206 10.42 -11.41 6.75
C TYR A 206 10.84 -12.37 7.86
N PRO A 207 9.93 -12.73 8.78
CA PRO A 207 10.15 -13.83 9.71
C PRO A 207 10.49 -15.09 8.90
N THR A 208 11.57 -15.78 9.25
CA THR A 208 11.88 -17.09 8.68
C THR A 208 10.82 -18.08 9.19
N PRO A 209 10.15 -18.86 8.32
CA PRO A 209 9.30 -19.95 8.78
C PRO A 209 10.13 -20.88 9.67
N ILE A 210 9.61 -21.22 10.85
CA ILE A 210 10.19 -22.28 11.66
C ILE A 210 9.83 -23.58 10.93
N GLU A 211 10.84 -24.34 10.48
CA GLU A 211 10.62 -25.67 9.92
C GLU A 211 10.07 -26.58 11.03
N ASP A 212 8.94 -27.25 10.76
CA ASP A 212 8.32 -28.25 11.65
C ASP A 212 9.11 -29.57 11.66
#